data_AF-A0A840EYT6-F1
#
_entry.id   AF-A0A840EYT6-F1
#
_cell.length_a   1.000
_cell.length_b   1.000
_cell.length_c   1.000
_cell.angle_alpha   90.00
_cell.angle_beta   90.00
_cell.angle_gamma   90.00
#
_symmetry.space_group_name_H-M   'P 1'
#
loop_
_entity.id
_entity.type
_entity.pdbx_description
1 polymer ?
#
loop_
_entity_poly.entity_id
_entity_poly.type
_entity_poly.pdbx_seq_one_letter_code
_entity_poly.pdbx_strand_id
1 'polypeptide(L)' 'MTENPSVRRPVRSVAIVLLGLVCAYFVIRAVAEPFFLDSYETAWGGPSLVGVLAVHMLPGVVGLGILICMYRRRVWRA' A
#
# COMPACT_ATOMS: atom_id res chain seq x y z
N MET A 1 -7.86 29.02 -17.03
CA MET A 1 -6.50 28.73 -16.55
C MET A 1 -6.10 27.36 -17.10
N THR A 2 -5.57 27.29 -18.32
CA THR A 2 -5.26 26.03 -19.01
C THR A 2 -3.85 25.59 -18.64
N GLU A 3 -3.71 24.57 -17.80
CA GLU A 3 -2.38 24.05 -17.40
C GLU A 3 -1.61 23.49 -18.61
N ASN A 4 -0.35 23.95 -18.75
CA ASN A 4 0.57 23.59 -19.81
C ASN A 4 0.84 22.06 -19.85
N PRO A 5 0.71 21.39 -21.01
CA PRO A 5 0.97 19.96 -21.14
C PRO A 5 2.40 19.53 -20.74
N SER A 6 3.39 20.43 -20.77
CA SER A 6 4.75 20.14 -20.32
C SER A 6 4.84 19.82 -18.82
N VAL A 7 3.97 20.42 -18.00
CA VAL A 7 3.91 20.22 -16.54
C VAL A 7 3.19 18.91 -16.18
N ARG A 8 2.28 18.43 -17.03
CA ARG A 8 1.48 17.21 -16.77
C ARG A 8 2.32 15.94 -16.75
N ARG A 9 3.37 15.87 -17.58
CA ARG A 9 4.26 14.70 -17.69
C ARG A 9 5.06 14.46 -16.40
N PRO A 10 5.84 15.42 -15.88
CA PRO A 10 6.60 15.22 -14.65
C PRO A 10 5.69 15.02 -13.43
N VAL A 11 4.58 15.77 -13.31
CA VAL A 11 3.64 15.61 -12.20
C VAL A 11 3.04 14.21 -12.17
N ARG A 12 2.63 13.68 -13.34
CA ARG A 12 2.12 12.31 -13.44
C ARG A 12 3.17 11.27 -13.05
N SER A 13 4.41 11.41 -13.50
CA SER A 13 5.49 10.49 -13.15
C SER A 13 5.79 10.51 -11.66
N VAL A 14 5.87 11.70 -11.05
CA VAL A 14 6.06 11.85 -9.60
C VAL A 14 4.90 11.20 -8.83
N ALA A 15 3.65 11.46 -9.22
CA ALA A 15 2.49 10.86 -8.58
C ALA A 15 2.50 9.33 -8.67
N ILE A 16 2.88 8.77 -9.82
CA ILE A 16 3.02 7.31 -10.03
C ILE A 16 4.09 6.72 -9.11
N VAL A 17 5.25 7.37 -9.00
CA VAL A 17 6.34 6.92 -8.13
C VAL A 17 5.91 6.97 -6.66
N LEU A 18 5.34 8.09 -6.21
CA LEU A 18 4.87 8.25 -4.83
C LEU A 18 3.80 7.21 -4.48
N LEU A 19 2.84 6.99 -5.38
CA LEU A 19 1.81 5.95 -5.20
C LEU A 19 2.46 4.56 -5.07
N GLY A 20 3.45 4.25 -5.91
CA GLY A 20 4.19 2.99 -5.83
C GLY A 20 4.90 2.80 -4.49
N LEU A 21 5.57 3.85 -3.99
CA LEU A 21 6.25 3.82 -2.69
C LEU A 21 5.28 3.61 -1.52
N VAL A 22 4.16 4.33 -1.51
CA VAL A 22 3.11 4.19 -0.49
C VAL A 22 2.54 2.77 -0.49
N CYS A 23 2.24 2.22 -1.67
CA CYS A 23 1.75 0.84 -1.77
C CYS A 23 2.79 -0.17 -1.29
N ALA A 24 4.06 0.00 -1.66
CA ALA A 24 5.14 -0.87 -1.21
C ALA A 24 5.32 -0.82 0.31
N TYR A 25 5.25 0.36 0.92
CA TYR A 25 5.28 0.52 2.38
C TYR A 25 4.17 -0.27 3.06
N PHE A 26 2.92 -0.17 2.60
CA PHE A 26 1.81 -0.92 3.19
C PHE A 26 1.96 -2.43 3.03
N VAL A 27 2.54 -2.91 1.93
CA VAL A 27 2.81 -4.34 1.73
C VAL A 27 3.85 -4.82 2.74
N ILE A 28 4.98 -4.10 2.87
CA ILE A 28 6.05 -4.45 3.81
C ILE A 28 5.50 -4.46 5.24
N ARG A 29 4.72 -3.44 5.61
CA ARG A 29 4.06 -3.35 6.90
C ARG A 29 3.13 -4.54 7.15
N ALA A 30 2.25 -4.86 6.20
CA ALA A 30 1.34 -5.99 6.32
C ALA A 30 2.08 -7.33 6.50
N VAL A 31 3.20 -7.52 5.80
CA VAL A 31 4.06 -8.70 5.95
C VAL A 31 4.78 -8.71 7.29
N ALA A 32 5.20 -7.55 7.79
CA ALA A 32 5.89 -7.42 9.07
C ALA A 32 4.97 -7.63 10.28
N GLU A 33 3.70 -7.20 10.21
CA GLU A 33 2.77 -7.15 11.35
C GLU A 33 2.66 -8.47 12.16
N PRO A 34 2.59 -9.68 11.56
CA PRO A 34 2.55 -10.96 12.29
C PRO A 34 3.81 -11.28 13.08
N PHE A 35 4.94 -10.70 12.72
CA PHE A 35 6.22 -10.97 13.38
C PHE A 35 6.49 -10.05 14.56
N PHE A 36 5.69 -8.97 14.71
CA PHE A 36 5.81 -8.00 15.80
C PHE A 36 4.62 -8.06 16.77
N LEU A 37 3.54 -8.79 16.44
CA LEU A 37 2.34 -8.92 17.26
C LEU A 37 2.21 -10.36 17.80
N ASP A 38 2.59 -10.56 19.06
CA ASP A 38 2.73 -11.91 19.63
C ASP A 38 1.44 -12.43 20.29
N SER A 39 0.66 -11.58 20.98
CA SER A 39 -0.64 -11.97 21.54
C SER A 39 -1.46 -10.76 21.97
N TYR A 40 -2.57 -10.50 21.27
CA TYR A 40 -3.51 -9.43 21.64
C TYR A 40 -4.65 -9.94 22.54
N GLU A 41 -5.04 -11.20 22.38
CA GLU A 41 -6.17 -11.82 23.08
C GLU A 41 -5.94 -12.00 24.59
N THR A 42 -4.74 -12.46 24.98
CA THR A 42 -4.41 -12.78 26.37
C THR A 42 -4.15 -11.55 27.25
N ALA A 43 -3.84 -10.40 26.63
CA ALA A 43 -3.43 -9.20 27.37
C ALA A 43 -4.60 -8.24 27.69
N TRP A 44 -5.68 -8.24 26.88
CA TRP A 44 -6.73 -7.22 26.99
C TRP A 44 -8.17 -7.75 26.86
N GLY A 45 -8.37 -9.06 26.65
CA GLY A 45 -9.70 -9.62 26.34
C GLY A 45 -10.30 -9.05 25.05
N GLY A 46 -9.44 -8.46 24.21
CA GLY A 46 -9.79 -7.70 23.02
C GLY A 46 -9.98 -8.56 21.76
N PRO A 47 -10.22 -7.93 20.59
CA PRO A 47 -10.49 -8.63 19.34
C PRO A 47 -9.41 -9.65 19.02
N SER A 48 -9.82 -10.74 18.36
CA SER A 48 -8.91 -11.84 18.05
C SER A 48 -7.66 -11.35 17.32
N LEU A 49 -6.53 -12.02 17.54
CA LEU A 49 -5.27 -11.70 16.84
C LEU A 49 -5.49 -11.68 15.31
N VAL A 50 -6.35 -12.58 14.82
CA VAL A 50 -6.81 -12.64 13.43
C VAL A 50 -7.55 -11.37 13.01
N GLY A 51 -8.47 -10.85 13.84
CA GLY A 51 -9.21 -9.62 13.56
C GLY A 51 -8.30 -8.39 13.49
N VAL A 52 -7.34 -8.28 14.41
CA VAL A 52 -6.33 -7.20 14.40
C VAL A 52 -5.47 -7.29 13.15
N LEU A 53 -4.93 -8.47 12.83
CA LEU A 53 -4.12 -8.70 11.63
C LEU A 53 -4.90 -8.43 10.34
N ALA A 54 -6.19 -8.79 10.27
CA ALA A 54 -7.00 -8.53 9.09
C ALA A 54 -7.10 -7.04 8.75
N VAL A 55 -7.32 -6.19 9.76
CA VAL A 55 -7.40 -4.73 9.57
C VAL A 55 -6.05 -4.13 9.16
N HIS A 56 -4.97 -4.63 9.75
CA HIS A 56 -3.62 -4.13 9.51
C HIS A 56 -3.04 -4.60 8.17
N MET A 57 -3.40 -5.81 7.73
CA MET A 57 -2.94 -6.38 6.46
C MET A 57 -3.74 -5.89 5.26
N LEU A 58 -5.01 -5.51 5.43
CA LEU A 58 -5.89 -5.13 4.33
C LEU A 58 -5.30 -4.00 3.45
N PRO A 59 -4.74 -2.91 4.00
CA PRO A 59 -4.04 -1.89 3.20
C PRO A 59 -2.88 -2.46 2.36
N GLY A 60 -2.14 -3.43 2.90
CA GLY A 60 -1.04 -4.10 2.18
C GLY A 60 -1.54 -4.97 1.04
N VAL A 61 -2.64 -5.70 1.22
CA VAL A 61 -3.27 -6.49 0.14
C VAL A 61 -3.78 -5.58 -0.99
N VAL A 62 -4.42 -4.47 -0.63
CA VAL A 62 -4.88 -3.46 -1.60
C VAL A 62 -3.68 -2.84 -2.34
N GLY A 63 -2.62 -2.46 -1.60
CA GLY A 63 -1.38 -1.94 -2.16
C GLY A 63 -0.72 -2.91 -3.15
N LEU A 64 -0.68 -4.20 -2.83
CA LEU A 64 -0.17 -5.24 -3.71
C LEU A 64 -1.00 -5.33 -5.01
N GLY A 65 -2.33 -5.30 -4.90
CA GLY A 65 -3.22 -5.29 -6.06
C GLY A 65 -3.00 -4.08 -6.99
N ILE A 66 -2.80 -2.90 -6.41
CA ILE A 66 -2.47 -1.68 -7.16
C ILE A 66 -1.13 -1.84 -7.89
N LEU A 67 -0.08 -2.30 -7.20
CA LEU A 67 1.25 -2.52 -7.80
C LEU A 67 1.19 -3.52 -8.96
N ILE A 68 0.49 -4.65 -8.79
CA ILE A 68 0.27 -5.63 -9.85
C ILE A 68 -0.46 -4.98 -11.03
N CYS A 69 -1.50 -4.20 -10.78
CA CYS A 69 -2.25 -3.49 -11.81
C CYS A 69 -1.35 -2.50 -12.58
N MET A 70 -0.54 -1.70 -11.87
CA MET A 70 0.41 -0.77 -12.46
C MET A 70 1.47 -1.48 -13.32
N TYR A 71 1.98 -2.60 -12.84
CA TYR A 71 2.93 -3.44 -13.57
C TYR A 71 2.31 -4.01 -14.85
N ARG A 72 1.12 -4.62 -14.75
CA ARG A 72 0.40 -5.22 -15.89
C ARG A 72 0.02 -4.19 -16.95
N ARG A 73 -0.39 -2.99 -16.53
CA ARG A 73 -0.76 -1.89 -17.43
C ARG A 73 0.45 -1.12 -17.97
N ARG A 74 1.68 -1.52 -17.59
CA ARG A 74 2.94 -0.88 -17.99
C ARG A 74 2.90 0.64 -17.78
N VAL A 75 2.29 1.07 -16.66
CA VAL A 75 2.07 2.50 -16.35
C VAL A 75 3.40 3.28 -16.27
N TRP A 76 4.50 2.54 -16.05
CA TRP A 76 5.89 3.01 -16.01
C TRP A 76 6.55 3.23 -17.38
N ARG A 77 5.89 2.88 -18.50
CA ARG A 77 6.44 3.05 -19.87
C ARG A 77 5.93 4.31 -20.59
N ALA A 78 5.38 5.27 -19.84
CA ALA A 78 4.88 6.53 -20.38
C ALA A 78 6.01 7.55 -20.63
#